data_AF-A0A6G3U474-F1
#
_entry.id   AF-A0A6G3U474-F1
#
_cell.length_a   1.000
_cell.length_b   1.000
_cell.length_c   1.000
_cell.angle_alpha   90.00
_cell.angle_beta   90.00
_cell.angle_gamma   90.00
#
_symmetry.space_group_name_H-M   'P 1'
#
loop_
_entity.id
_entity.type
_entity.pdbx_description
1 polymer ?
#
loop_
_entity_poly.entity_id
_entity_poly.type
_entity_poly.pdbx_seq_one_letter_code
_entity_poly.pdbx_strand_id
1 'polypeptide(L)'
;ATSYVVAVPKENSDPGTALGFAQAYGRVAGQLAVLGDAQVWAGVPVRTLRENVRTATSPDAPMVSVTATSSRPDVAADMANAVSRALTRHA
;
A
#
# COMPACT_ATOMS: atom_id res chain seq x y z
N ALA A 1 11.08 3.28 5.95
CA ALA A 1 10.73 3.99 4.70
C ALA A 1 9.21 4.08 4.60
N THR A 2 8.68 5.12 3.96
CA THR A 2 7.24 5.31 3.77
C THR A 2 6.93 5.67 2.32
N SER A 3 5.99 4.94 1.72
CA SER A 3 5.48 5.16 0.37
C SER A 3 4.00 5.52 0.44
N TYR A 4 3.51 6.30 -0.52
CA TYR A 4 2.12 6.76 -0.55
C TYR A 4 1.44 6.33 -1.85
N VAL A 5 0.20 5.85 -1.75
CA VAL A 5 -0.68 5.56 -2.87
C VAL A 5 -1.85 6.54 -2.80
N VAL A 6 -2.09 7.29 -3.87
CA VAL A 6 -3.17 8.27 -3.95
C VAL A 6 -4.13 7.86 -5.06
N ALA A 7 -5.42 7.76 -4.74
CA ALA A 7 -6.46 7.54 -5.73
C ALA A 7 -6.80 8.88 -6.40
N VAL A 8 -6.68 8.92 -7.72
CA VAL A 8 -7.01 10.10 -8.54
C VAL A 8 -8.21 9.76 -9.41
N PRO A 9 -9.33 10.50 -9.31
CA PRO A 9 -10.47 10.27 -10.17
C PRO A 9 -10.09 10.54 -11.64
N LYS A 10 -10.60 9.70 -12.55
CA LYS A 10 -10.48 9.97 -13.99
C LYS A 10 -11.30 11.22 -14.34
N GLU A 11 -10.89 11.95 -15.37
CA GLU A 11 -11.60 13.14 -15.86
C GLU A 11 -13.11 12.91 -15.98
N ASN A 12 -13.91 13.88 -15.49
CA ASN A 12 -15.38 13.83 -15.38
C ASN A 12 -15.98 12.85 -14.35
N SER A 13 -15.19 12.36 -13.38
CA SER A 13 -15.72 11.57 -12.25
C SER A 13 -16.02 12.46 -11.03
N ASP A 14 -17.03 12.08 -10.23
CA ASP A 14 -17.35 12.77 -8.97
C ASP A 14 -16.18 12.65 -7.96
N PRO A 15 -15.62 13.77 -7.45
CA PRO A 15 -14.56 13.76 -6.45
C PRO A 15 -14.88 12.94 -5.19
N GLY A 16 -16.17 12.84 -4.81
CA GLY A 16 -16.61 12.01 -3.68
C GLY A 16 -16.30 10.52 -3.86
N THR A 17 -16.22 10.05 -5.11
CA THR A 17 -15.88 8.66 -5.44
C THR A 17 -14.45 8.30 -5.02
N ALA A 18 -13.52 9.25 -5.08
CA ALA A 18 -12.11 9.01 -4.76
C ALA A 18 -11.89 8.73 -3.27
N LEU A 19 -12.65 9.39 -2.38
CA LEU A 19 -12.65 9.12 -0.94
C LEU A 19 -13.15 7.71 -0.63
N GLY A 20 -14.22 7.26 -1.30
CA GLY A 20 -14.73 5.90 -1.19
C GLY A 20 -13.71 4.84 -1.61
N PHE A 21 -12.95 5.10 -2.69
CA PHE A 21 -11.83 4.25 -3.10
C PHE A 21 -10.76 4.16 -2.02
N ALA A 22 -10.26 5.27 -1.48
CA ALA A 22 -9.20 5.23 -0.48
C ALA A 22 -9.60 4.50 0.82
N GLN A 23 -10.85 4.67 1.25
CA GLN A 23 -11.42 3.90 2.36
C GLN A 23 -11.50 2.40 2.03
N ALA A 24 -11.81 2.03 0.79
CA ALA A 24 -11.78 0.64 0.34
C ALA A 24 -10.34 0.09 0.26
N TYR A 25 -9.37 0.84 -0.29
CA TYR A 25 -7.94 0.49 -0.34
C TYR A 25 -7.37 0.21 1.06
N GLY A 26 -7.77 1.01 2.06
CA GLY A 26 -7.39 0.80 3.47
C GLY A 26 -7.76 -0.57 4.02
N ARG A 27 -8.92 -1.12 3.60
CA ARG A 27 -9.39 -2.44 4.05
C ARG A 27 -8.69 -3.61 3.36
N VAL A 28 -8.15 -3.41 2.16
CA VAL A 28 -7.51 -4.47 1.34
C VAL A 28 -6.01 -4.59 1.62
N ALA A 29 -5.37 -3.53 2.12
CA ALA A 29 -3.92 -3.48 2.33
C ALA A 29 -3.32 -4.55 3.26
N GLY A 30 -4.12 -5.09 4.20
CA GLY A 30 -3.71 -6.19 5.07
C GLY A 30 -4.04 -7.59 4.54
N GLN A 31 -4.67 -7.71 3.36
CA GLN A 31 -5.15 -8.98 2.83
C GLN A 31 -4.01 -9.77 2.17
N LEU A 32 -4.07 -11.09 2.34
CA LEU A 32 -3.04 -12.05 1.90
C LEU A 32 -2.66 -11.94 0.40
N ALA A 33 -3.61 -11.56 -0.46
CA ALA A 33 -3.38 -11.41 -1.90
C ALA A 33 -2.34 -10.32 -2.22
N VAL A 34 -2.38 -9.19 -1.49
CA VAL A 34 -1.44 -8.07 -1.68
C VAL A 34 -0.03 -8.46 -1.24
N LEU A 35 0.09 -9.24 -0.17
CA LEU A 35 1.39 -9.64 0.38
C LEU A 35 2.06 -10.75 -0.44
N GLY A 36 1.26 -11.61 -1.10
CA GLY A 36 1.75 -12.69 -1.96
C GLY A 36 2.52 -12.19 -3.18
N ASP A 37 2.06 -11.11 -3.81
CA ASP A 37 2.79 -10.44 -4.91
C ASP A 37 3.99 -9.65 -4.37
N ALA A 38 3.82 -8.95 -3.25
CA ALA A 38 4.85 -8.08 -2.71
C ALA A 38 6.13 -8.83 -2.30
N GLN A 39 6.05 -10.08 -1.82
CA GLN A 39 7.26 -10.85 -1.46
C GLN A 39 8.19 -11.12 -2.65
N VAL A 40 7.62 -11.30 -3.85
CA VAL A 40 8.41 -11.56 -5.07
C VAL A 40 9.22 -10.33 -5.44
N TRP A 41 8.62 -9.14 -5.30
CA TRP A 41 9.27 -7.87 -5.60
C TRP A 41 10.24 -7.42 -4.51
N ALA A 42 9.89 -7.60 -3.24
CA ALA A 42 10.71 -7.17 -2.11
C ALA A 42 11.86 -8.13 -1.77
N GLY A 43 11.86 -9.35 -2.33
CA GLY A 43 12.88 -10.37 -2.05
C GLY A 43 12.89 -10.84 -0.60
N VAL A 44 11.77 -10.68 0.13
CA VAL A 44 11.62 -11.09 1.54
C VAL A 44 10.39 -11.97 1.71
N PRO A 45 10.35 -12.90 2.69
CA PRO A 45 9.18 -13.73 2.94
C PRO A 45 7.92 -12.89 3.26
N VAL A 46 6.73 -13.41 2.91
CA VAL A 46 5.43 -12.80 3.32
C VAL A 46 5.36 -12.54 4.82
N ARG A 47 5.93 -13.43 5.65
CA ARG A 47 5.99 -13.23 7.10
C ARG A 47 6.73 -11.95 7.48
N THR A 48 7.86 -11.66 6.83
CA THR A 48 8.62 -10.44 7.03
C THR A 48 7.80 -9.21 6.67
N LEU A 49 7.06 -9.26 5.55
CA LEU A 49 6.16 -8.17 5.18
C LEU A 49 5.04 -7.96 6.21
N ARG A 50 4.42 -9.04 6.70
CA ARG A 50 3.36 -8.98 7.73
C ARG A 50 3.83 -8.36 9.05
N GLU A 51 5.06 -8.66 9.44
CA GLU A 51 5.62 -8.18 10.71
C GLU A 51 6.11 -6.73 10.61
N ASN A 52 6.63 -6.32 9.44
CA ASN A 52 7.39 -5.07 9.31
C ASN A 52 6.72 -3.99 8.45
N VAL A 53 5.57 -4.28 7.82
CA VAL A 53 4.83 -3.30 7.01
C VAL A 53 3.51 -2.95 7.68
N ARG A 54 3.22 -1.64 7.76
CA ARG A 54 1.97 -1.08 8.25
C ARG A 54 1.37 -0.16 7.21
N THR A 55 0.05 -0.20 7.07
CA THR A 55 -0.70 0.68 6.18
C THR A 55 -1.73 1.50 6.94
N ALA A 56 -1.90 2.76 6.54
CA ALA A 56 -2.92 3.64 7.11
C ALA A 56 -3.59 4.45 6.00
N THR A 57 -4.89 4.73 6.15
CA THR A 57 -5.65 5.56 5.20
C THR A 57 -5.82 6.96 5.79
N SER A 58 -5.66 7.99 4.96
CA SER A 58 -5.92 9.37 5.36
C SER A 58 -7.44 9.61 5.52
N PRO A 59 -7.89 10.27 6.59
CA PRO A 59 -9.29 10.64 6.74
C PRO A 59 -9.71 11.78 5.80
N ASP A 60 -8.77 12.64 5.43
CA ASP A 60 -9.03 13.92 4.76
C ASP A 60 -8.60 13.93 3.29
N ALA A 61 -7.94 12.86 2.83
CA ALA A 61 -7.47 12.72 1.47
C ALA A 61 -7.64 11.28 0.97
N PRO A 62 -7.84 11.07 -0.34
CA PRO A 62 -7.95 9.74 -0.92
C PRO A 62 -6.58 9.06 -1.03
N MET A 63 -5.93 8.80 0.10
CA MET A 63 -4.55 8.36 0.19
C MET A 63 -4.35 7.23 1.19
N VAL A 64 -3.46 6.30 0.87
CA VAL A 64 -2.93 5.26 1.76
C VAL A 64 -1.42 5.44 1.93
N SER A 65 -0.95 5.47 3.17
CA SER A 65 0.47 5.39 3.51
C SER A 65 0.87 3.93 3.77
N VAL A 66 2.06 3.56 3.31
CA VAL A 66 2.68 2.25 3.49
C VAL A 66 4.04 2.46 4.13
N THR A 67 4.17 2.10 5.41
CA THR A 67 5.42 2.26 6.16
C THR A 67 6.04 0.91 6.43
N ALA A 68 7.33 0.78 6.11
CA ALA A 68 8.11 -0.42 6.32
C ALA A 68 9.37 -0.13 7.16
N THR A 69 9.70 -1.05 8.07
CA THR A 69 10.88 -0.94 8.96
C THR A 69 11.86 -2.08 8.72
N SER A 70 13.16 -1.78 8.74
CA SER A 70 14.24 -2.75 8.64
C SER A 70 15.52 -2.11 9.21
N SER A 71 16.45 -2.93 9.71
CA SER A 71 17.81 -2.48 10.03
C SER A 71 18.60 -2.06 8.79
N ARG A 72 18.14 -2.47 7.60
CA ARG A 72 18.70 -2.13 6.29
C ARG A 72 17.77 -1.15 5.54
N PRO A 73 18.19 0.10 5.28
CA PRO A 73 17.33 1.13 4.68
C PRO A 73 16.81 0.78 3.28
N ASP A 74 17.64 0.14 2.44
CA ASP A 74 17.30 -0.37 1.11
C ASP A 74 16.12 -1.36 1.20
N VAL A 75 16.21 -2.33 2.10
CA VAL A 75 15.14 -3.33 2.30
C VAL A 75 13.84 -2.68 2.76
N ALA A 76 13.92 -1.68 3.65
CA ALA A 76 12.72 -0.96 4.07
C ALA A 76 12.05 -0.25 2.89
N ALA A 77 12.82 0.37 2.00
CA ALA A 77 12.29 1.00 0.80
C ALA A 77 11.66 -0.02 -0.16
N ASP A 78 12.34 -1.14 -0.41
CA ASP A 78 11.84 -2.21 -1.28
C ASP A 78 10.53 -2.81 -0.78
N MET A 79 10.42 -3.07 0.53
CA MET A 79 9.18 -3.56 1.14
C MET A 79 8.02 -2.57 0.98
N ALA A 80 8.25 -1.28 1.28
CA ALA A 80 7.21 -0.26 1.15
C ALA A 80 6.73 -0.13 -0.31
N ASN A 81 7.67 -0.08 -1.27
CA ASN A 81 7.36 0.03 -2.69
C ASN A 81 6.66 -1.21 -3.25
N ALA A 82 7.09 -2.41 -2.85
CA ALA A 82 6.48 -3.66 -3.28
C ALA A 82 5.01 -3.76 -2.86
N VAL A 83 4.71 -3.40 -1.60
CA VAL A 83 3.33 -3.39 -1.08
C VAL A 83 2.50 -2.30 -1.76
N SER A 84 3.04 -1.08 -1.94
CA SER A 84 2.36 -0.02 -2.69
C SER A 84 2.02 -0.43 -4.13
N ARG A 85 2.92 -1.15 -4.81
CA ARG A 85 2.66 -1.67 -6.16
C ARG A 85 1.62 -2.79 -6.18
N ALA A 86 1.64 -3.67 -5.19
CA ALA A 86 0.63 -4.72 -5.09
C ALA A 86 -0.76 -4.13 -4.84
N LEU A 87 -0.87 -3.07 -4.03
CA LEU A 87 -2.11 -2.34 -3.79
C LEU A 87 -2.73 -1.78 -5.08
N THR A 88 -1.92 -1.21 -5.99
CA THR A 88 -2.45 -0.63 -7.23
C THR A 88 -2.86 -1.67 -8.27
N ARG A 89 -2.45 -2.93 -8.12
CA ARG A 89 -2.83 -4.02 -9.03
C ARG A 89 -4.10 -4.76 -8.60
N HIS A 90 -4.41 -4.77 -7.31
CA HIS A 90 -5.47 -5.60 -6.72
C HIS A 90 -6.70 -4.80 -6.29
N ALA A 91 -6.91 -3.61 -6.84
CA ALA A 91 -7.95 -2.69 -6.42
C ALA A 91 -8.68 -2.02 -7.57
#